data_AF-A0AA40TH92-F1
#
_entry.id   AF-A0AA40TH92-F1
#
_cell.length_a   1.000
_cell.length_b   1.000
_cell.length_c   1.000
_cell.angle_alpha   90.00
_cell.angle_beta   90.00
_cell.angle_gamma   90.00
#
_symmetry.space_group_name_H-M   'P 1'
#
loop_
_entity.id
_entity.type
_entity.pdbx_description
1 polymer ?
#
loop_
_entity_poly.entity_id
_entity_poly.type
_entity_poly.pdbx_seq_one_letter_code
_entity_poly.pdbx_strand_id
1 'polypeptide(L)' 'MNMGLFYGSSTCYTEMAAEKIRDILGPELVTLHNLKDDSPTLMEQYDVLILGIPTWDFGEIQEDWEAVWEQLDDLN' A
#
# COMPACT_ATOMS: atom_id res chain seq x y z
N MET A 1 -17.86 1.67 -5.40
CA MET A 1 -17.02 0.97 -4.42
C MET A 1 -15.70 0.70 -5.09
N ASN A 2 -14.70 1.53 -4.76
CA ASN A 2 -13.35 1.42 -5.31
C ASN A 2 -12.38 1.15 -4.16
N MET A 3 -11.40 0.28 -4.37
CA MET A 3 -10.45 -0.14 -3.35
C MET A 3 -9.04 0.35 -3.68
N GLY A 4 -8.37 0.95 -2.70
CA GLY A 4 -6.97 1.33 -2.80
C GLY A 4 -6.09 0.28 -2.16
N LEU A 5 -5.16 -0.31 -2.92
CA LEU A 5 -4.15 -1.22 -2.40
C LEU A 5 -2.80 -0.50 -2.36
N PHE A 6 -2.36 -0.16 -1.16
CA PHE A 6 -1.10 0.54 -0.92
C PHE A 6 -0.05 -0.45 -0.44
N TYR A 7 1.16 -0.38 -1.00
CA TYR A 7 2.26 -1.24 -0.61
C TYR A 7 3.60 -0.51 -0.65
N GLY A 8 4.55 -1.04 0.14
CA GLY A 8 5.97 -0.68 0.10
C GLY A 8 6.80 -1.94 -0.15
N SER A 9 7.85 -1.83 -0.96
CA SER A 9 8.57 -3.02 -1.45
C SER A 9 9.98 -2.69 -1.95
N SER A 10 11.00 -3.16 -1.24
CA SER A 10 12.40 -3.03 -1.69
C SER A 10 12.87 -4.20 -2.57
N THR A 11 12.22 -5.38 -2.52
CA THR A 11 12.63 -6.61 -3.25
C THR A 11 11.48 -7.25 -4.04
N CYS A 12 10.50 -6.47 -4.47
CA CYS A 12 9.33 -6.86 -5.29
C CYS A 12 8.34 -7.87 -4.67
N TYR A 13 8.58 -8.46 -3.50
CA TYR A 13 7.66 -9.48 -2.96
C TYR A 13 6.27 -8.94 -2.63
N THR A 14 6.20 -7.76 -1.99
CA THR A 14 4.91 -7.13 -1.67
C THR A 14 4.21 -6.63 -2.94
N GLU A 15 4.97 -6.11 -3.90
CA GLU A 15 4.47 -5.71 -5.22
C GLU A 15 3.82 -6.90 -5.95
N MET A 16 4.52 -8.02 -6.06
CA MET A 16 3.98 -9.24 -6.69
C MET A 16 2.73 -9.76 -5.97
N ALA A 17 2.65 -9.61 -4.64
CA ALA A 17 1.45 -9.96 -3.88
C ALA A 17 0.30 -8.98 -4.18
N ALA A 18 0.58 -7.67 -4.23
CA ALA A 18 -0.38 -6.63 -4.57
C ALA A 18 -0.99 -6.84 -5.97
N GLU A 19 -0.15 -7.12 -6.96
CA GLU A 19 -0.59 -7.44 -8.33
C GLU A 19 -1.50 -8.67 -8.35
N LYS A 20 -1.13 -9.75 -7.65
CA LYS A 20 -1.98 -10.95 -7.55
C LYS A 20 -3.33 -10.66 -6.91
N ILE A 21 -3.36 -9.85 -5.85
CA ILE A 21 -4.61 -9.45 -5.18
C ILE A 21 -5.50 -8.68 -6.16
N ARG A 22 -4.95 -7.68 -6.86
CA ARG A 22 -5.68 -6.94 -7.90
C ARG A 22 -6.21 -7.87 -8.99
N ASP A 23 -5.37 -8.77 -9.51
CA ASP A 23 -5.74 -9.65 -10.62
C ASP A 23 -6.82 -10.66 -10.24
N ILE A 24 -6.88 -11.08 -8.97
CA ILE A 24 -7.93 -11.97 -8.44
C ILE A 24 -9.24 -11.21 -8.17
N LEU A 25 -9.15 -10.00 -7.60
CA LEU A 25 -10.33 -9.21 -7.23
C LEU A 25 -10.95 -8.46 -8.41
N GLY A 26 -10.15 -8.13 -9.42
CA GLY A 26 -10.55 -7.34 -10.59
C GLY A 26 -9.78 -6.01 -10.66
N PRO A 27 -9.05 -5.73 -11.76
CA PRO A 27 -8.33 -4.46 -11.93
C PRO A 27 -9.25 -3.24 -12.04
N GLU A 28 -10.54 -3.43 -12.31
CA GLU A 28 -11.57 -2.39 -12.29
C GLU A 28 -12.04 -2.02 -10.87
N LEU A 29 -11.74 -2.86 -9.87
CA LEU A 29 -12.12 -2.64 -8.47
C LEU A 29 -10.96 -2.23 -7.57
N VAL A 30 -9.73 -2.61 -7.93
CA VAL A 30 -8.53 -2.38 -7.10
C VAL A 30 -7.51 -1.54 -7.88
N THR A 31 -7.16 -0.39 -7.31
CA THR A 31 -6.07 0.45 -7.80
C THR A 31 -4.84 0.24 -6.92
N LEU A 32 -3.67 0.00 -7.55
CA LEU A 32 -2.41 -0.20 -6.84
C LEU A 32 -1.70 1.14 -6.63
N HIS A 33 -1.13 1.32 -5.44
CA HIS A 33 -0.31 2.47 -5.06
C HIS A 33 1.00 2.01 -4.44
N ASN A 34 2.11 2.43 -5.04
CA ASN A 34 3.44 2.18 -4.52
C ASN A 34 3.84 3.36 -3.64
N LEU A 35 3.97 3.18 -2.32
CA LEU A 35 4.26 4.29 -1.39
C LEU A 35 5.64 4.93 -1.57
N LYS A 36 6.53 4.29 -2.33
CA LYS A 36 7.75 4.91 -2.81
C LYS A 36 7.50 6.11 -3.74
N ASP A 37 6.44 6.02 -4.54
CA ASP A 37 6.12 6.97 -5.62
C ASP A 37 4.83 7.76 -5.35
N ASP A 38 3.87 7.17 -4.65
CA ASP A 38 2.54 7.69 -4.40
C ASP A 38 2.36 8.19 -2.96
N SER A 39 1.63 9.30 -2.82
CA SER A 39 1.30 9.88 -1.51
C SER A 39 0.27 9.05 -0.73
N PRO A 40 0.42 8.89 0.60
CA PRO A 40 -0.60 8.23 1.44
C PRO A 40 -1.93 9.00 1.45
N THR A 41 -1.95 10.29 1.12
CA THR A 41 -3.19 11.08 1.01
C THR A 41 -4.16 10.57 -0.06
N LEU A 42 -3.70 9.75 -1.01
CA LEU A 42 -4.59 9.08 -1.96
C LEU A 42 -5.53 8.08 -1.27
N MET A 43 -5.20 7.60 -0.07
CA MET A 43 -6.02 6.66 0.70
C MET A 43 -7.43 7.21 0.97
N GLU A 44 -7.56 8.53 1.16
CA GLU A 44 -8.83 9.20 1.46
C GLU A 44 -9.86 9.15 0.32
N GLN A 45 -9.43 8.74 -0.88
CA GLN A 45 -10.28 8.67 -2.07
C GLN A 45 -11.02 7.33 -2.22
N TYR A 46 -10.72 6.36 -1.36
CA TYR A 46 -11.21 4.99 -1.48
C TYR A 46 -12.19 4.62 -0.37
N ASP A 47 -13.19 3.81 -0.72
CA ASP A 47 -14.16 3.29 0.26
C ASP A 47 -13.55 2.17 1.13
N VAL A 48 -12.54 1.47 0.59
CA VAL A 48 -11.86 0.34 1.21
C VAL A 48 -10.37 0.41 0.93
N LEU A 49 -9.57 0.11 1.94
CA LEU A 49 -8.11 0.08 1.86
C LEU A 49 -7.57 -1.32 2.10
N ILE A 50 -6.54 -1.69 1.34
CA ILE A 50 -5.70 -2.87 1.56
C ILE A 50 -4.26 -2.37 1.72
N LEU A 51 -3.65 -2.63 2.87
CA LEU A 51 -2.31 -2.12 3.20
C LEU A 51 -1.32 -3.28 3.29
N GLY A 52 -0.34 -3.31 2.37
CA GLY A 52 0.73 -4.31 2.31
C GLY A 52 2.00 -3.80 2.96
N ILE A 53 2.22 -4.16 4.23
CA ILE A 53 3.36 -3.71 5.05
C ILE A 53 4.25 -4.92 5.36
N PRO A 54 5.39 -5.13 4.67
CA PRO A 54 6.30 -6.22 5.00
C PRO A 54 7.13 -5.86 6.24
N THR A 55 7.46 -6.86 7.07
CA THR A 55 8.37 -6.71 8.22
C THR A 55 9.83 -6.84 7.77
N TRP A 56 10.69 -5.96 8.26
CA TRP A 56 12.13 -5.93 7.98
C TRP A 56 12.96 -6.16 9.24
N ASP A 57 14.25 -6.44 9.01
CA ASP A 57 15.28 -6.68 10.03
C ASP A 57 14.78 -7.50 11.22
N PHE A 58 14.68 -6.88 12.41
CA PHE A 58 14.25 -7.54 13.65
C PHE A 58 12.86 -7.06 14.10
N GLY A 59 11.91 -6.95 13.18
CA GLY A 59 10.54 -6.51 13.47
C GLY A 59 10.24 -5.07 13.05
N GLU A 60 11.11 -4.48 12.23
CA GLU A 60 11.01 -3.10 11.74
C GLU A 60 10.02 -3.00 10.59
N ILE A 61 9.59 -1.77 10.27
CA ILE A 61 8.72 -1.49 9.15
C ILE A 61 9.60 -1.32 7.90
N GLN A 62 9.04 -1.54 6.72
CA GLN A 62 9.78 -1.29 5.49
C GLN A 62 10.01 0.21 5.27
N GLU A 63 11.19 0.57 4.74
CA GLU A 63 11.67 1.94 4.59
C GLU A 63 10.67 2.94 3.95
N ASP A 64 9.93 2.54 2.91
CA ASP A 64 8.97 3.44 2.25
C ASP A 64 7.72 3.67 3.12
N TRP A 65 7.30 2.65 3.87
CA TRP A 65 6.25 2.79 4.87
C TRP A 65 6.71 3.64 6.05
N GLU A 66 7.93 3.46 6.52
CA GLU A 66 8.51 4.30 7.59
C GLU A 66 8.55 5.77 7.19
N ALA A 67 8.90 6.06 5.94
CA ALA A 67 8.98 7.43 5.42
C ALA A 67 7.64 8.19 5.45
N VAL A 68 6.52 7.45 5.41
CA VAL A 68 5.16 8.03 5.41
C VAL A 68 4.39 7.76 6.70
N TRP A 69 4.97 7.06 7.67
CA TRP A 69 4.25 6.51 8.83
C TRP A 69 3.54 7.57 9.66
N GLU A 70 4.25 8.66 9.98
CA GLU A 70 3.70 9.78 10.76
C GLU A 70 2.58 10.53 10.02
N GLN A 71 2.55 10.47 8.68
CA GLN A 71 1.51 11.13 7.87
C GLN A 71 0.17 10.40 7.96
N LEU A 72 0.16 9.13 8.38
CA LEU A 72 -1.05 8.32 8.46
C LEU A 72 -2.00 8.80 9.57
N ASP A 73 -1.45 9.36 10.65
CA ASP A 73 -2.24 9.88 11.78
C ASP A 73 -3.02 11.16 11.42
N ASP A 74 -2.61 11.85 10.35
CA ASP A 74 -3.25 13.09 9.87
C ASP A 74 -4.33 12.84 8.80
N LEU A 75 -4.56 11.58 8.40
CA LEU A 75 -5.58 11.22 7.40
C LEU A 75 -7.00 11.25 8.00
N ASN A 76 -8.00 11.62 7.18
CA ASN A 76 -9.40 11.82 7.57
C ASN A 76 -10.21 10.55 7.88
#